data_AF-A0A8X7BZK9-F1
#
_entry.id   AF-A0A8X7BZK9-F1
#
_cell.length_a   1.000
_cell.length_b   1.000
_cell.length_c   1.000
_cell.angle_alpha   90.00
_cell.angle_beta   90.00
_cell.angle_gamma   90.00
#
_symmetry.space_group_name_H-M   'P 1'
#
loop_
_entity.id
_entity.type
_entity.pdbx_description
1 polymer ?
#
loop_
_entity_poly.entity_id
_entity_poly.type
_entity_poly.pdbx_seq_one_letter_code
_entity_poly.pdbx_strand_id
1 'polypeptide(L)'
;MKLGECVDEIVCETCDDQGHIVGDVWNVGPCEKCECSSDLTTRCVVTECPEPPICNEKETLEKLTKPANACCEAFHCGRFSIYTSN
;
A
#
# COMPACT_ATOMS: atom_id res chain seq x y z
N MET A 1 2.58 1.79 -37.96
CA MET A 1 3.06 2.23 -36.63
C MET A 1 3.69 3.59 -36.84
N LYS A 2 3.16 4.65 -36.24
CA LYS A 2 3.74 5.99 -36.36
C LYS A 2 4.99 6.03 -35.47
N LEU A 3 6.15 6.17 -36.09
CA LEU A 3 7.41 6.50 -35.43
C LEU A 3 7.24 7.86 -34.75
N GLY A 4 7.10 7.88 -33.43
CA GLY A 4 7.42 9.04 -32.62
C GLY A 4 8.86 8.87 -32.18
N GLU A 5 9.78 9.68 -32.71
CA GLU A 5 11.17 9.70 -32.28
C GLU A 5 11.22 10.08 -30.79
N CYS A 6 11.81 9.20 -29.98
CA CYS A 6 12.16 9.50 -28.60
C CYS A 6 13.20 10.62 -28.59
N VAL A 7 12.90 11.71 -27.90
CA VAL A 7 13.76 12.90 -27.83
C VAL A 7 15.00 12.64 -26.97
N ASP A 8 14.95 11.64 -26.09
CA ASP A 8 16.05 11.07 -25.31
C ASP A 8 15.82 9.55 -25.15
N GLU A 9 16.77 8.71 -25.54
CA GLU A 9 16.64 7.23 -25.52
C GLU A 9 16.22 6.67 -24.15
N ILE A 10 16.67 7.31 -23.06
CA ILE A 10 16.42 6.89 -21.67
C ILE A 10 14.95 7.07 -21.25
N VAL A 11 14.20 7.99 -21.89
CA VAL A 11 12.81 8.33 -21.50
C VAL A 11 11.80 7.29 -22.02
N CYS A 12 12.20 6.43 -22.94
CA CYS A 12 11.31 5.50 -23.62
C CYS A 12 11.52 4.02 -23.25
N GLU A 13 12.55 3.71 -22.45
CA GLU A 13 12.75 2.37 -21.93
C GLU A 13 11.83 2.12 -20.73
N THR A 14 11.23 0.93 -20.70
CA THR A 14 10.25 0.55 -19.68
C THR A 14 10.91 -0.31 -18.61
N CYS A 15 10.59 -0.06 -17.33
CA CYS A 15 11.10 -0.86 -16.21
C CYS A 15 10.44 -2.24 -16.12
N ASP A 16 9.26 -2.42 -16.71
CA ASP A 16 8.52 -3.68 -16.71
C ASP A 16 7.73 -3.91 -18.00
N ASP A 17 7.02 -5.04 -18.06
CA ASP A 17 6.19 -5.48 -19.17
C ASP A 17 4.84 -4.76 -19.27
N GLN A 18 4.48 -3.95 -18.27
CA GLN A 18 3.28 -3.11 -18.26
C GLN A 18 3.53 -1.74 -18.89
N GLY A 19 4.80 -1.39 -19.16
CA GLY A 19 5.18 -0.19 -19.88
C GLY A 19 5.44 1.02 -18.98
N HIS A 20 5.74 0.81 -17.69
CA HIS A 20 6.11 1.91 -16.80
C HIS A 20 7.47 2.49 -17.19
N ILE A 21 7.57 3.81 -17.33
CA ILE A 21 8.78 4.54 -17.74
C ILE A 21 9.46 5.23 -16.56
N VAL A 22 10.71 5.67 -16.74
CA VAL A 22 11.49 6.33 -15.68
C VAL A 22 10.72 7.50 -15.07
N GLY A 23 10.57 7.48 -13.74
CA GLY A 23 9.81 8.47 -12.98
C GLY A 23 8.34 8.09 -12.75
N ASP A 24 7.84 7.03 -13.37
CA ASP A 24 6.52 6.48 -13.05
C ASP A 24 6.49 5.93 -11.63
N VAL A 25 5.34 6.13 -10.99
CA VAL A 25 5.06 5.67 -9.63
C VAL A 25 3.66 5.10 -9.58
N TRP A 26 3.53 3.85 -9.14
CA TRP A 26 2.26 3.14 -9.09
C TRP A 26 2.10 2.35 -7.79
N ASN A 27 0.85 1.92 -7.53
CA ASN A 27 0.54 1.09 -6.37
C ASN A 27 0.20 -0.32 -6.83
N VAL A 28 0.82 -1.32 -6.19
CA VAL A 28 0.50 -2.73 -6.34
C VAL A 28 -0.38 -3.12 -5.15
N GLY A 29 -1.69 -2.98 -5.34
CA GLY A 29 -2.63 -3.12 -4.22
C GLY A 29 -2.48 -1.99 -3.18
N PRO A 30 -2.97 -2.19 -1.94
CA PRO A 30 -3.04 -1.10 -0.96
C PRO A 30 -1.76 -0.88 -0.17
N CYS A 31 -0.83 -1.85 -0.14
CA CYS A 31 0.34 -1.84 0.73
C CYS A 31 1.68 -1.67 0.02
N GLU A 32 1.72 -1.81 -1.29
CA GLU A 32 2.98 -1.81 -2.04
C GLU A 32 2.96 -0.66 -3.03
N LYS A 33 4.03 0.13 -3.00
CA LYS A 33 4.24 1.25 -3.90
C LYS A 33 5.52 1.02 -4.67
N CYS A 34 5.43 1.05 -5.99
CA CYS A 34 6.55 0.84 -6.88
C CYS A 34 6.88 2.11 -7.64
N GLU A 35 8.15 2.25 -8.00
CA GLU A 35 8.64 3.29 -8.90
C GLU A 35 9.59 2.71 -9.94
N CYS A 36 9.58 3.29 -11.14
CA CYS A 36 10.55 3.00 -12.19
C CYS A 36 11.73 3.95 -12.03
N SER A 37 12.86 3.38 -11.59
CA SER A 37 14.09 4.12 -11.30
C SER A 37 14.88 4.47 -12.56
N SER A 38 15.77 5.45 -12.46
CA SER A 38 16.61 5.90 -13.58
C SER A 38 17.60 4.85 -14.12
N ASP A 39 17.80 3.76 -13.38
CA ASP A 39 18.59 2.59 -13.78
C ASP A 39 17.76 1.52 -14.49
N LEU A 40 16.51 1.85 -14.86
CA LEU A 40 15.54 0.95 -15.49
C LEU A 40 15.17 -0.26 -14.64
N THR A 41 15.31 -0.12 -13.32
CA THR A 41 14.83 -1.11 -12.36
C THR A 41 13.54 -0.66 -11.69
N THR A 42 12.65 -1.62 -11.44
CA THR A 42 11.49 -1.40 -10.60
C THR A 42 11.89 -1.53 -9.13
N ARG A 43 11.62 -0.48 -8.34
CA ARG A 43 11.83 -0.49 -6.89
C ARG A 43 10.49 -0.40 -6.18
N CYS A 44 10.16 -1.42 -5.40
CA CYS A 44 8.92 -1.49 -4.64
C CYS A 44 9.19 -1.39 -3.15
N VAL A 45 8.40 -0.59 -2.46
CA VAL A 45 8.39 -0.45 -1.01
C VAL A 45 7.07 -1.03 -0.49
N VAL A 46 7.17 -2.04 0.35
CA VAL A 46 6.03 -2.65 1.04
C VAL A 46 5.85 -1.96 2.39
N THR A 47 4.63 -1.53 2.68
CA THR A 47 4.23 -0.98 3.97
C THR A 47 4.05 -2.12 4.96
N GLU A 48 4.85 -2.12 6.02
CA GLU A 48 4.66 -3.05 7.14
C GLU A 48 3.49 -2.60 8.01
N CYS A 49 2.59 -3.55 8.33
CA CYS A 49 1.45 -3.27 9.18
C CYS A 49 1.82 -3.41 10.66
N PRO A 50 1.30 -2.52 11.52
CA PRO A 50 1.54 -2.62 12.95
C PRO A 50 0.92 -3.90 13.50
N GLU A 51 1.61 -4.53 14.43
CA GLU A 51 1.06 -5.67 15.17
C GLU A 51 -0.15 -5.21 16.02
N PRO A 52 -1.16 -6.07 16.21
CA PRO A 52 -2.27 -5.75 17.10
C PRO A 52 -1.76 -5.49 18.53
N PRO A 53 -2.33 -4.50 19.24
CA PRO A 53 -1.95 -4.22 20.61
C PRO A 53 -2.29 -5.39 21.54
N ILE A 54 -1.49 -5.56 22.59
CA ILE A 54 -1.80 -6.50 23.67
C ILE A 54 -2.77 -5.81 24.63
N CYS A 55 -3.95 -6.40 24.82
CA CYS A 55 -4.97 -5.86 25.70
C CYS A 55 -4.79 -6.31 27.15
N ASN A 56 -5.26 -5.48 28.09
CA ASN A 56 -5.27 -5.84 29.51
C ASN A 56 -6.29 -6.97 29.77
N GLU A 57 -6.19 -7.62 30.94
CA GLU A 57 -7.05 -8.76 31.33
C GLU A 57 -8.57 -8.48 31.28
N LYS A 58 -8.99 -7.20 31.31
CA LYS A 58 -10.40 -6.79 31.28
C LYS A 58 -10.86 -6.24 29.92
N GLU A 59 -10.00 -6.32 28.91
CA GLU A 59 -10.22 -5.76 27.59
C GLU A 59 -10.12 -6.86 26.52
N THR A 60 -10.87 -6.68 25.44
CA THR A 60 -10.85 -7.54 24.27
C THR A 60 -10.30 -6.79 23.08
N LEU A 61 -9.54 -7.50 22.25
CA LEU A 61 -9.04 -6.96 20.99
C LEU A 61 -10.20 -6.85 19.99
N GLU A 62 -10.51 -5.63 19.58
CA GLU A 62 -11.59 -5.31 18.65
C GLU A 62 -11.04 -4.75 17.35
N LYS A 63 -11.52 -5.28 16.22
CA LYS A 63 -11.13 -4.83 14.89
C LYS A 63 -11.91 -3.57 14.50
N LEU A 64 -11.18 -2.54 14.09
CA LEU A 64 -11.76 -1.31 13.57
C LEU A 64 -12.20 -1.50 12.13
N THR A 65 -13.38 -0.98 11.80
CA THR A 65 -13.83 -0.88 10.42
C THR A 65 -12.95 0.11 9.66
N LYS A 66 -12.33 -0.36 8.58
CA LYS A 66 -11.50 0.44 7.68
C LYS A 66 -12.05 0.38 6.24
N PRO A 67 -11.70 1.35 5.39
CA PRO A 67 -11.99 1.29 3.96
C PRO A 67 -11.44 0.00 3.33
N ALA A 68 -12.11 -0.51 2.30
CA ALA A 68 -11.71 -1.73 1.59
C ALA A 68 -10.31 -1.63 0.93
N ASN A 69 -9.80 -0.42 0.70
CA ASN A 69 -8.49 -0.15 0.14
C ASN A 69 -7.44 0.27 1.19
N ALA A 70 -7.73 0.09 2.48
CA ALA A 70 -6.74 0.31 3.52
C ALA A 70 -5.66 -0.77 3.44
N CYS A 71 -4.38 -0.37 3.55
CA CYS A 71 -3.28 -1.34 3.61
C CYS A 71 -3.41 -2.25 4.82
N CYS A 72 -3.57 -1.65 5.99
CA CYS A 72 -3.49 -2.35 7.25
C CYS A 72 -4.84 -2.44 7.96
N GLU A 73 -5.04 -3.57 8.61
CA GLU A 73 -6.04 -3.71 9.64
C GLU A 73 -5.66 -2.83 10.85
N ALA A 74 -6.66 -2.39 11.60
CA ALA A 74 -6.43 -1.65 12.82
C ALA A 74 -7.27 -2.24 13.93
N PHE A 75 -6.72 -2.24 15.13
CA PHE A 75 -7.34 -2.84 16.30
C PHE A 75 -7.27 -1.89 17.47
N HIS A 76 -8.21 -2.02 18.39
CA HIS A 76 -8.14 -1.36 19.69
C HIS A 76 -8.55 -2.33 20.80
N CYS A 77 -8.17 -2.00 22.03
CA CYS A 77 -8.65 -2.70 23.20
C CYS A 77 -9.95 -2.05 23.66
N GLY A 78 -11.05 -2.79 23.56
CA GLY A 78 -12.36 -2.40 24.06
C GLY A 78 -12.66 -3.12 25.37
N ARG A 79 -13.32 -2.45 26.30
CA ARG A 79 -14.00 -3.16 27.39
C ARG A 79 -15.38 -3.56 26.91
N PHE A 80 -15.80 -4.77 27.23
CA PHE A 80 -17.19 -5.20 27.12
C PHE A 80 -18.06 -4.25 27.96
N SER A 81 -18.52 -3.16 27.34
CA SER A 81 -19.57 -2.32 27.90
C SER A 81 -20.86 -2.99 27.50
N ILE A 82 -21.42 -3.78 28.42
CA ILE A 82 -22.84 -4.10 28.43
C ILE A 82 -23.60 -2.77 28.56
N TYR A 83 -23.73 -2.04 27.45
CA TYR A 83 -24.76 -1.03 27.32
C TYR A 83 -26.08 -1.78 27.25
N THR A 84 -26.66 -2.06 28.41
CA THR A 84 -28.11 -2.16 28.51
C THR A 84 -28.63 -0.76 28.18
N SER A 85 -29.03 -0.55 26.92
CA SER A 85 -29.91 0.56 26.56
C SER A 85 -31.15 0.43 27.44
N ASN A 86 -31.33 1.41 28.32
CA ASN A 86 -32.53 1.59 29.14
C ASN A 86 -33.64 2.20 28.29
#